data_AF-A0A1V6YW50-F1
#
_entry.id   AF-A0A1V6YW50-F1
#
_cell.length_a   1.000
_cell.length_b   1.000
_cell.length_c   1.000
_cell.angle_alpha   90.00
_cell.angle_beta   90.00
_cell.angle_gamma   90.00
#
_symmetry.space_group_name_H-M   'P 1'
#
loop_
_entity.id
_entity.type
_entity.pdbx_description
1 polymer ?
#
loop_
_entity_poly.entity_id
_entity_poly.type
_entity_poly.pdbx_seq_one_letter_code
_entity_poly.pdbx_strand_id
1 'polypeptide(L)'
;MSTDAIPLMPLRDKSPVRRNENNPPSSGWLKTRALHAWRVTIASGALAALVILLINIITIAVICAKYPMSGNGVAFYTGSCETTKVVTTVAHLIINILSTILLAYSNFAMQCLNSPTRAEVDAAHAKQHWLNIGTPSIRNLFFISRSKLCLWLVLGLSSLPLHMLWNSTVFDTQSTNDYLAVAVTPDFANGPEWTTAESQDLFASPANETTTRYREMILGLQQKMHHHELEHLSVDVCQQAYFTSVIPNRSNVLLVVGDSSATSPVVAIWDNQYIADDGYT
;
A
#
# COMPACT_ATOMS: atom_id res chain seq x y z
N MET A 1 81.40 15.86 -25.33
CA MET A 1 80.30 15.40 -24.45
C MET A 1 79.33 16.56 -24.37
N SER A 2 78.20 16.45 -25.08
CA SER A 2 77.36 17.57 -25.53
C SER A 2 76.63 18.26 -24.38
N THR A 3 76.73 19.59 -24.36
CA THR A 3 75.85 20.50 -23.62
C THR A 3 74.65 20.82 -24.51
N ASP A 4 73.48 20.24 -24.24
CA ASP A 4 72.28 20.54 -25.01
C ASP A 4 71.43 21.56 -24.27
N ALA A 5 71.33 22.73 -24.90
CA ALA A 5 70.67 23.93 -24.44
C ALA A 5 69.13 23.82 -24.44
N ILE A 6 68.53 24.62 -23.57
CA ILE A 6 67.08 24.83 -23.43
C ILE A 6 66.50 25.39 -24.74
N PRO A 7 65.47 24.77 -25.35
CA PRO A 7 64.83 25.34 -26.54
C PRO A 7 63.99 26.56 -26.17
N LEU A 8 64.27 27.69 -26.82
CA LEU A 8 63.49 28.93 -26.70
C LEU A 8 62.08 28.77 -27.30
N MET A 9 61.10 29.36 -26.63
CA MET A 9 59.69 29.44 -27.02
C MET A 9 59.53 30.26 -28.32
N PRO A 10 58.82 29.76 -29.35
CA PRO A 10 58.61 30.54 -30.57
C PRO A 10 57.57 31.64 -30.35
N LEU A 11 57.83 32.80 -30.94
CA LEU A 11 57.00 34.00 -30.87
C LEU A 11 55.58 33.73 -31.37
N ARG A 12 54.59 34.20 -30.60
CA ARG A 12 53.15 34.11 -30.89
C ARG A 12 52.81 34.95 -32.11
N ASP A 13 52.51 34.29 -33.23
CA ASP A 13 51.89 34.92 -34.40
C ASP A 13 50.56 35.58 -34.01
N LYS A 14 50.41 36.87 -34.34
CA LYS A 14 49.18 37.65 -34.15
C LYS A 14 48.42 37.69 -35.48
N SER A 15 47.91 36.55 -35.92
CA SER A 15 46.87 36.50 -36.95
C SER A 15 45.48 36.56 -36.27
N PRO A 16 44.51 37.33 -36.82
CA PRO A 16 43.22 37.55 -36.17
C PRO A 16 42.42 36.24 -36.15
N VAL A 17 42.03 35.80 -34.95
CA VAL A 17 41.21 34.60 -34.75
C VAL A 17 39.83 34.82 -35.36
N ARG A 18 39.63 34.31 -36.58
CA ARG A 18 38.29 34.01 -37.08
C ARG A 18 37.71 32.90 -36.22
N ARG A 19 36.66 33.20 -35.45
CA ARG A 19 35.94 32.23 -34.62
C ARG A 19 35.31 31.19 -35.54
N ASN A 20 35.92 30.01 -35.62
CA ASN A 20 35.40 28.88 -36.37
C ASN A 20 34.42 28.12 -35.47
N GLU A 21 33.13 28.10 -35.82
CA GLU A 21 32.06 27.44 -35.05
C GLU A 21 32.13 25.90 -35.09
N ASN A 22 33.14 25.34 -35.78
CA ASN A 22 33.30 23.89 -35.99
C ASN A 22 34.35 23.22 -35.10
N ASN A 23 34.87 23.89 -34.07
CA ASN A 23 35.78 23.22 -33.12
C ASN A 23 34.99 22.35 -32.13
N PRO A 24 35.37 21.07 -31.92
CA PRO A 24 34.74 20.24 -30.92
C PRO A 24 34.85 20.91 -29.55
N PRO A 25 33.81 20.85 -28.71
CA PRO A 25 33.79 21.51 -27.43
C PRO A 25 35.03 21.10 -26.62
N SER A 26 35.78 22.10 -26.15
CA SER A 26 37.00 21.84 -25.40
C SER A 26 36.69 20.98 -24.17
N SER A 27 37.58 20.05 -23.85
CA SER A 27 37.48 19.13 -22.69
C SER A 27 37.10 19.85 -21.38
N GLY A 28 37.52 21.10 -21.21
CA GLY A 28 37.14 21.95 -20.08
C GLY A 28 35.64 22.32 -20.05
N TRP A 29 35.05 22.69 -21.18
CA TRP A 29 33.63 23.07 -21.25
C TRP A 29 32.69 21.89 -20.96
N LEU A 30 33.03 20.70 -21.45
CA LEU A 30 32.28 19.48 -21.18
C LEU A 30 32.32 19.09 -19.69
N LYS A 31 33.49 19.19 -19.05
CA LYS A 31 33.65 18.92 -17.61
C LYS A 31 32.84 19.89 -16.75
N THR A 32 32.86 21.19 -17.06
CA THR A 32 32.07 22.19 -16.32
C THR A 32 30.57 21.94 -16.47
N ARG A 33 30.10 21.58 -17.68
CA ARG A 33 28.69 21.18 -17.89
C ARG A 33 28.31 19.91 -17.12
N ALA A 34 29.15 18.89 -17.14
CA ALA A 34 28.89 17.64 -16.41
C ALA A 34 28.87 17.87 -14.88
N LEU A 35 29.81 18.67 -14.36
CA LEU A 35 29.88 19.06 -12.94
C LEU A 35 28.68 19.91 -12.52
N HIS A 36 28.13 20.71 -13.41
CA HIS A 36 26.90 21.46 -13.16
C HIS A 36 25.68 20.53 -13.21
N ALA A 37 25.64 19.60 -14.16
CA ALA A 37 24.52 18.69 -14.38
C ALA A 37 24.25 17.77 -13.18
N TRP A 38 25.27 17.09 -12.62
CA TRP A 38 25.02 16.18 -11.47
C TRP A 38 24.53 16.93 -10.22
N ARG A 39 25.03 18.16 -9.97
CA ARG A 39 24.57 19.01 -8.87
C ARG A 39 23.11 19.40 -9.05
N VAL A 40 22.73 19.76 -10.27
CA VAL A 40 21.34 20.06 -10.62
C VAL A 40 20.45 18.83 -10.43
N THR A 41 20.89 17.64 -10.85
CA THR A 41 20.11 16.40 -10.67
C THR A 41 19.92 16.03 -9.19
N ILE A 42 20.95 16.20 -8.34
CA ILE A 42 20.79 15.98 -6.90
C ILE A 42 19.84 17.03 -6.29
N ALA A 43 19.99 18.30 -6.66
CA ALA A 43 19.12 19.36 -6.17
C ALA A 43 17.67 19.17 -6.60
N SER A 44 17.42 18.75 -7.85
CA SER A 44 16.08 18.45 -8.34
C SER A 44 15.49 17.22 -7.66
N GLY A 45 16.30 16.20 -7.38
CA GLY A 45 15.86 15.03 -6.61
C GLY A 45 15.49 15.37 -5.17
N ALA A 46 16.28 16.20 -4.49
CA ALA A 46 15.97 16.69 -3.15
C ALA A 46 14.69 17.54 -3.13
N LEU A 47 14.50 18.39 -4.14
CA LEU A 47 13.27 19.17 -4.30
C LEU A 47 12.06 18.25 -4.55
N ALA A 48 12.19 17.26 -5.43
CA ALA A 48 11.12 16.29 -5.70
C ALA A 48 10.73 15.52 -4.43
N ALA A 49 11.71 15.09 -3.63
CA ALA A 49 11.47 14.43 -2.36
C ALA A 49 10.74 15.32 -1.36
N LEU A 50 11.13 16.60 -1.25
CA LEU A 50 10.44 17.57 -0.41
C LEU A 50 8.99 17.79 -0.86
N VAL A 51 8.75 17.94 -2.17
CA VAL A 51 7.40 18.11 -2.72
C VAL A 51 6.54 16.89 -2.43
N ILE A 52 7.05 15.68 -2.64
CA ILE A 52 6.33 14.44 -2.36
C ILE A 52 6.01 14.31 -0.86
N LEU A 53 6.96 14.66 0.02
CA LEU A 53 6.72 14.69 1.46
C LEU A 53 5.60 15.65 1.83
N LEU A 54 5.60 16.87 1.28
CA LEU A 54 4.55 17.85 1.53
C LEU A 54 3.19 17.37 1.02
N ILE A 55 3.13 16.78 -0.18
CA ILE A 55 1.90 16.19 -0.72
C ILE A 55 1.36 15.14 0.23
N ASN A 56 2.19 14.20 0.71
CA ASN A 56 1.76 13.16 1.64
C ASN A 56 1.24 13.75 2.97
N ILE A 57 1.97 14.69 3.57
CA ILE A 57 1.55 15.32 4.83
C ILE A 57 0.23 16.08 4.66
N ILE A 58 0.09 16.85 3.58
CA ILE A 58 -1.13 17.62 3.30
C ILE A 58 -2.31 16.66 3.05
N THR A 59 -2.11 15.61 2.25
CA THR A 59 -3.15 14.62 1.96
C THR A 59 -3.63 13.94 3.25
N ILE A 60 -2.71 13.48 4.11
CA ILE A 60 -3.08 12.88 5.40
C ILE A 60 -3.84 13.89 6.27
N ALA A 61 -3.32 15.11 6.41
CA ALA A 61 -3.96 16.15 7.22
C ALA A 61 -5.38 16.48 6.73
N VAL A 62 -5.57 16.62 5.40
CA VAL A 62 -6.88 16.88 4.80
C VAL A 62 -7.83 15.70 4.99
N ILE A 63 -7.34 14.47 4.79
CA ILE A 63 -8.17 13.26 4.92
C ILE A 63 -8.63 13.08 6.38
N CYS A 64 -7.71 13.16 7.34
CA CYS A 64 -8.04 13.06 8.76
C CYS A 64 -8.94 14.19 9.27
N ALA A 65 -8.87 15.38 8.66
CA ALA A 65 -9.73 16.50 9.04
C ALA A 65 -11.14 16.42 8.44
N LYS A 66 -11.32 15.79 7.28
CA LYS A 66 -12.60 15.78 6.55
C LYS A 66 -13.42 14.51 6.71
N TYR A 67 -12.79 13.37 6.92
CA TYR A 67 -13.45 12.07 6.88
C TYR A 67 -13.43 11.39 8.25
N PRO A 68 -14.52 10.69 8.63
CA PRO A 68 -14.55 9.95 9.88
C PRO A 68 -13.59 8.77 9.84
N MET A 69 -13.04 8.43 11.01
CA MET A 69 -12.30 7.18 11.19
C MET A 69 -13.28 6.00 11.12
N SER A 70 -12.93 4.97 10.35
CA SER A 70 -13.66 3.71 10.25
C SER A 70 -12.69 2.59 10.64
N GLY A 71 -12.86 2.04 11.85
CA GLY A 71 -11.93 1.06 12.42
C GLY A 71 -10.50 1.61 12.55
N ASN A 72 -9.52 0.90 11.99
CA ASN A 72 -8.10 1.27 12.02
C ASN A 72 -7.67 2.21 10.88
N GLY A 73 -8.60 2.78 10.11
CA GLY A 73 -8.30 3.60 8.94
C GLY A 73 -9.27 4.76 8.73
N VAL A 74 -9.06 5.51 7.64
CA VAL A 74 -9.93 6.61 7.23
C VAL A 74 -10.60 6.27 5.91
N ALA A 75 -11.94 6.25 5.90
CA ALA A 75 -12.74 6.02 4.71
C ALA A 75 -12.91 7.32 3.91
N PHE A 76 -11.99 7.60 2.99
CA PHE A 76 -12.03 8.83 2.17
C PHE A 76 -12.98 8.73 0.97
N TYR A 77 -13.41 7.53 0.60
CA TYR A 77 -14.40 7.28 -0.45
C TYR A 77 -15.29 6.10 -0.08
N THR A 78 -16.60 6.23 -0.32
CA THR A 78 -17.58 5.15 -0.13
C THR A 78 -18.58 5.24 -1.28
N GLY A 79 -18.78 4.14 -2.00
CA GLY A 79 -19.60 4.11 -3.20
C GLY A 79 -19.74 2.71 -3.79
N SER A 80 -20.04 2.62 -5.08
CA SER A 80 -20.15 1.33 -5.77
C SER A 80 -18.81 0.60 -5.79
N CYS A 81 -18.85 -0.74 -5.84
CA CYS A 81 -17.64 -1.56 -5.94
C CYS A 81 -16.81 -1.22 -7.19
N GLU A 82 -17.48 -0.93 -8.31
CA GLU A 82 -16.80 -0.58 -9.56
C GLU A 82 -16.04 0.75 -9.44
N THR A 83 -16.69 1.79 -8.93
CA THR A 83 -16.04 3.11 -8.79
C THR A 83 -14.95 3.07 -7.72
N THR A 84 -15.18 2.37 -6.60
CA THR A 84 -14.16 2.19 -5.55
C THR A 84 -12.91 1.52 -6.11
N LYS A 85 -13.07 0.46 -6.91
CA LYS A 85 -11.96 -0.23 -7.56
C LYS A 85 -11.17 0.69 -8.51
N VAL A 86 -11.86 1.55 -9.27
CA VAL A 86 -11.22 2.55 -10.12
C VAL A 86 -10.43 3.57 -9.29
N VAL A 87 -11.03 4.10 -8.21
CA VAL A 87 -10.39 5.06 -7.30
C VAL A 87 -9.12 4.47 -6.69
N THR A 88 -9.21 3.25 -6.14
CA THR A 88 -8.05 2.54 -5.57
C THR A 88 -6.98 2.27 -6.62
N THR A 89 -7.36 1.85 -7.82
CA THR A 89 -6.42 1.62 -8.93
C THR A 89 -5.66 2.89 -9.32
N VAL A 90 -6.37 4.01 -9.47
CA VAL A 90 -5.76 5.31 -9.80
C VAL A 90 -4.83 5.78 -8.67
N ALA A 91 -5.22 5.59 -7.41
CA ALA A 91 -4.37 5.89 -6.26
C ALA A 91 -3.06 5.09 -6.30
N HIS A 92 -3.11 3.78 -6.51
CA HIS A 92 -1.91 2.95 -6.65
C HIS A 92 -1.05 3.35 -7.85
N LEU A 93 -1.66 3.75 -8.97
CA LEU A 93 -0.90 4.23 -10.12
C LEU A 93 -0.08 5.48 -9.77
N ILE A 94 -0.70 6.46 -9.10
CA ILE A 94 -0.03 7.69 -8.66
C ILE A 94 1.11 7.35 -7.68
N ILE A 95 0.85 6.51 -6.68
CA ILE A 95 1.84 6.08 -5.69
C ILE A 95 3.04 5.41 -6.38
N ASN A 96 2.80 4.51 -7.33
CA ASN A 96 3.88 3.82 -8.05
C ASN A 96 4.71 4.78 -8.91
N ILE A 97 4.10 5.77 -9.56
CA ILE A 97 4.83 6.80 -10.32
C ILE A 97 5.72 7.62 -9.38
N LEU A 98 5.19 8.14 -8.28
CA LEU A 98 5.95 8.94 -7.31
C LEU A 98 7.07 8.11 -6.67
N SER A 99 6.79 6.85 -6.33
CA SER A 99 7.77 5.91 -5.79
C SER A 99 8.91 5.65 -6.78
N THR A 100 8.59 5.46 -8.06
CA THR A 100 9.59 5.24 -9.11
C THR A 100 10.49 6.46 -9.29
N ILE A 101 9.92 7.68 -9.25
CA ILE A 101 10.68 8.93 -9.33
C ILE A 101 11.64 9.06 -8.13
N LEU A 102 11.16 8.83 -6.91
CA LEU A 102 11.99 8.84 -5.70
C LEU A 102 13.10 7.80 -5.76
N LEU A 103 12.79 6.59 -6.22
CA LEU A 103 13.75 5.51 -6.35
C LEU A 103 14.83 5.86 -7.38
N ALA A 104 14.46 6.45 -8.52
CA ALA A 104 15.42 6.88 -9.54
C ALA A 104 16.39 7.94 -8.99
N TYR A 105 15.88 8.97 -8.31
CA TYR A 105 16.73 9.99 -7.69
C TYR A 105 17.60 9.43 -6.55
N SER A 106 17.05 8.54 -5.72
CA SER A 106 17.79 7.89 -4.64
C SER A 106 18.92 7.02 -5.19
N ASN A 107 18.65 6.27 -6.26
CA ASN A 107 19.66 5.47 -6.97
C ASN A 107 20.75 6.35 -7.59
N PHE A 108 20.39 7.50 -8.15
CA PHE A 108 21.38 8.46 -8.67
C PHE A 108 22.24 9.04 -7.54
N ALA A 109 21.64 9.49 -6.45
CA ALA A 109 22.36 10.01 -5.28
C ALA A 109 23.29 8.96 -4.67
N MET A 110 22.83 7.72 -4.57
CA MET A 110 23.64 6.58 -4.11
C MET A 110 24.86 6.34 -5.01
N GLN A 111 24.73 6.46 -6.34
CA GLN A 111 25.87 6.38 -7.26
C GLN A 111 26.88 7.50 -7.02
N CYS A 112 26.41 8.73 -6.81
CA CYS A 112 27.29 9.85 -6.46
C CYS A 112 28.03 9.63 -5.14
N LEU A 113 27.36 9.07 -4.12
CA LEU A 113 27.95 8.74 -2.82
C LEU A 113 28.96 7.59 -2.89
N ASN A 114 28.71 6.60 -3.75
CA ASN A 114 29.60 5.45 -3.96
C ASN A 114 30.89 5.81 -4.72
N SER A 115 30.91 6.95 -5.40
CA SER A 115 32.09 7.46 -6.10
C SER A 115 33.17 7.93 -5.12
N PRO A 116 34.38 7.36 -5.18
CA PRO A 116 35.47 7.75 -4.28
C PRO A 116 36.06 9.11 -4.70
N THR A 117 36.39 9.93 -3.70
CA THR A 117 37.17 11.16 -3.88
C THR A 117 38.63 10.83 -4.17
N ARG A 118 39.38 11.80 -4.72
CA ARG A 118 40.82 11.63 -4.94
C ARG A 118 41.58 11.22 -3.68
N ALA A 119 41.29 11.87 -2.54
CA ALA A 119 41.91 11.52 -1.27
C ALA A 119 41.59 10.07 -0.81
N GLU A 120 40.36 9.60 -1.03
CA GLU A 120 39.97 8.21 -0.73
C GLU A 120 40.69 7.20 -1.64
N VAL A 121 40.87 7.56 -2.92
CA VAL A 121 41.65 6.75 -3.88
C VAL A 121 43.12 6.69 -3.48
N ASP A 122 43.73 7.83 -3.16
CA ASP A 122 45.15 7.90 -2.77
C ASP A 122 45.42 7.12 -1.49
N ALA A 123 44.51 7.20 -0.50
CA ALA A 123 44.59 6.43 0.73
C ALA A 123 44.44 4.91 0.50
N ALA A 124 43.61 4.48 -0.46
CA ALA A 124 43.48 3.07 -0.83
C ALA A 124 44.71 2.56 -1.58
N HIS A 125 45.24 3.34 -2.53
CA HIS A 125 46.46 2.99 -3.28
C HIS A 125 47.70 2.92 -2.38
N ALA A 126 47.80 3.78 -1.36
CA ALA A 126 48.85 3.68 -0.34
C ALA A 126 48.85 2.33 0.39
N LYS A 127 47.69 1.66 0.47
CA LYS A 127 47.52 0.32 1.05
C LYS A 127 47.49 -0.80 0.01
N GLN A 128 47.91 -0.53 -1.23
CA GLN A 128 47.90 -1.49 -2.35
C GLN A 128 46.49 -2.03 -2.68
N HIS A 129 45.44 -1.24 -2.43
CA HIS A 129 44.07 -1.58 -2.79
C HIS A 129 43.58 -0.73 -3.96
N TRP A 130 42.83 -1.35 -4.88
CA TRP A 130 42.16 -0.64 -5.98
C TRP A 130 40.69 -0.39 -5.70
N LEU A 131 40.16 0.72 -6.22
CA LEU A 131 38.74 1.10 -6.14
C LEU A 131 38.12 1.18 -7.53
N ASN A 132 36.84 0.85 -7.63
CA ASN A 132 36.10 0.97 -8.88
C ASN A 132 35.60 2.41 -9.05
N ILE A 133 35.87 3.05 -10.18
CA ILE A 133 35.40 4.42 -10.45
C ILE A 133 34.27 4.36 -11.47
N GLY A 134 33.17 5.06 -11.20
CA GLY A 134 32.05 5.19 -12.13
C GLY A 134 31.15 3.95 -12.25
N THR A 135 31.29 2.97 -11.35
CA THR A 135 30.40 1.80 -11.28
C THR A 135 29.90 1.61 -9.84
N PRO A 136 28.66 1.13 -9.64
CA PRO A 136 28.15 0.80 -8.31
C PRO A 136 28.95 -0.37 -7.75
N SER A 137 29.72 -0.12 -6.70
CA SER A 137 30.66 -1.07 -6.10
C SER A 137 30.43 -1.15 -4.59
N ILE A 138 29.93 -2.30 -4.12
CA ILE A 138 29.79 -2.58 -2.68
C ILE A 138 31.16 -2.54 -2.00
N ARG A 139 32.24 -2.92 -2.70
CA ARG A 139 33.61 -2.81 -2.19
C ARG A 139 33.96 -1.36 -1.81
N ASN A 140 33.56 -0.40 -2.64
CA ASN A 140 33.87 1.01 -2.37
C ASN A 140 33.25 1.49 -1.06
N LEU A 141 32.11 0.93 -0.63
CA LEU A 141 31.44 1.30 0.61
C LEU A 141 32.32 1.09 1.85
N PHE A 142 33.28 0.18 1.80
CA PHE A 142 34.23 -0.06 2.89
C PHE A 142 35.39 0.94 2.95
N PHE A 143 35.64 1.69 1.86
CA PHE A 143 36.77 2.61 1.73
C PHE A 143 36.36 4.10 1.66
N ILE A 144 35.09 4.40 1.40
CA ILE A 144 34.56 5.78 1.45
C ILE A 144 34.39 6.28 2.89
N SER A 145 34.26 7.60 3.05
CA SER A 145 34.01 8.24 4.33
C SER A 145 32.72 7.73 5.01
N ARG A 146 32.72 7.72 6.34
CA ARG A 146 31.59 7.23 7.16
C ARG A 146 30.30 8.02 6.89
N SER A 147 30.41 9.32 6.62
CA SER A 147 29.26 10.16 6.27
C SER A 147 28.61 9.73 4.95
N LYS A 148 29.42 9.43 3.92
CA LYS A 148 28.90 8.92 2.64
C LYS A 148 28.24 7.56 2.80
N LEU A 149 28.86 6.67 3.58
CA LEU A 149 28.30 5.35 3.89
C LEU A 149 26.97 5.47 4.62
N CYS A 150 26.88 6.34 5.63
CA CYS A 150 25.65 6.58 6.37
C CYS A 150 24.53 7.08 5.45
N LEU A 151 24.79 8.10 4.63
CA LEU A 151 23.81 8.61 3.67
C LEU A 151 23.39 7.56 2.64
N TRP A 152 24.33 6.75 2.14
CA TRP A 152 24.04 5.66 1.22
C TRP A 152 23.14 4.61 1.86
N LEU A 153 23.43 4.22 3.10
CA LEU A 153 22.61 3.28 3.87
C LEU A 153 21.22 3.84 4.16
N VAL A 154 21.11 5.10 4.58
CA VAL A 154 19.82 5.75 4.82
C VAL A 154 18.97 5.78 3.57
N LEU A 155 19.54 6.14 2.41
CA LEU A 155 18.83 6.15 1.13
C LEU A 155 18.42 4.74 0.69
N GLY A 156 19.32 3.76 0.81
CA GLY A 156 19.04 2.37 0.44
C GLY A 156 17.98 1.72 1.32
N LEU A 157 18.12 1.88 2.65
CA LEU A 157 17.20 1.33 3.63
C LEU A 157 15.85 2.03 3.64
N SER A 158 15.77 3.32 3.32
CA SER A 158 14.48 4.02 3.22
C SER A 158 13.73 3.70 1.93
N SER A 159 14.44 3.35 0.84
CA SER A 159 13.81 3.07 -0.46
C SER A 159 12.93 1.82 -0.45
N LEU A 160 13.29 0.77 0.30
CA LEU A 160 12.53 -0.49 0.34
C LEU A 160 11.21 -0.38 1.12
N PRO A 161 11.19 0.11 2.38
CA PRO A 161 9.96 0.30 3.13
C PRO A 161 9.06 1.33 2.47
N LEU A 162 9.62 2.40 1.90
CA LEU A 162 8.81 3.43 1.25
C LEU A 162 8.08 2.86 0.02
N HIS A 163 8.72 2.03 -0.80
CA HIS A 163 8.02 1.42 -1.94
C HIS A 163 7.01 0.33 -1.52
N MET A 164 7.37 -0.52 -0.54
CA MET A 164 6.49 -1.62 -0.13
C MET A 164 5.33 -1.14 0.74
N LEU A 165 5.60 -0.36 1.78
CA LEU A 165 4.58 0.06 2.75
C LEU A 165 3.64 1.12 2.17
N TRP A 166 4.12 1.99 1.29
CA TRP A 166 3.26 3.03 0.68
C TRP A 166 2.20 2.44 -0.24
N ASN A 167 2.47 1.28 -0.85
CA ASN A 167 1.44 0.56 -1.61
C ASN A 167 0.35 -0.05 -0.71
N SER A 168 0.59 -0.23 0.59
CA SER A 168 -0.39 -0.78 1.52
C SER A 168 -1.19 0.27 2.28
N THR A 169 -0.86 1.56 2.14
CA THR A 169 -1.58 2.64 2.86
C THR A 169 -2.96 2.94 2.27
N VAL A 170 -3.20 2.54 1.02
CA VAL A 170 -4.50 2.66 0.36
C VAL A 170 -4.96 1.25 0.03
N PHE A 171 -6.17 0.93 0.46
CA PHE A 171 -6.81 -0.34 0.20
C PHE A 171 -8.32 -0.11 0.13
N ASP A 172 -9.02 -0.94 -0.64
CA ASP A 172 -10.46 -1.02 -0.61
C ASP A 172 -10.92 -2.16 0.31
N THR A 173 -12.03 -1.91 0.99
CA THR A 173 -12.73 -2.90 1.80
C THR A 173 -14.14 -3.06 1.26
N GLN A 174 -14.62 -4.29 1.20
CA GLN A 174 -16.00 -4.56 0.87
C GLN A 174 -16.81 -4.75 2.15
N SER A 175 -17.94 -4.06 2.27
CA SER A 175 -18.88 -4.28 3.37
C SER A 175 -19.55 -5.64 3.19
N THR A 176 -19.57 -6.44 4.26
CA THR A 176 -20.37 -7.66 4.36
C THR A 176 -21.43 -7.47 5.42
N ASN A 177 -22.61 -8.05 5.22
CA ASN A 177 -23.65 -8.05 6.25
C ASN A 177 -23.47 -9.26 7.16
N ASP A 178 -23.57 -9.03 8.47
CA ASP A 178 -23.84 -10.11 9.41
C ASP A 178 -25.27 -10.60 9.17
N TYR A 179 -25.46 -11.91 9.20
CA TYR A 179 -26.77 -12.51 8.97
C TYR A 179 -27.04 -13.66 9.92
N LEU A 180 -28.30 -13.73 10.32
CA LEU A 180 -28.85 -14.84 11.10
C LEU A 180 -29.48 -15.86 10.16
N ALA A 181 -29.03 -17.11 10.24
CA ALA A 181 -29.68 -18.24 9.58
C ALA A 181 -30.55 -18.99 10.59
N VAL A 182 -31.84 -19.12 10.29
CA VAL A 182 -32.81 -19.76 11.19
C VAL A 182 -33.51 -20.90 10.45
N ALA A 183 -33.31 -22.13 10.91
CA ALA A 183 -34.10 -23.26 10.45
C ALA A 183 -35.48 -23.23 11.10
N VAL A 184 -36.52 -23.23 10.27
CA VAL A 184 -37.92 -23.12 10.69
C VAL A 184 -38.78 -24.18 10.01
N THR A 185 -39.90 -24.52 10.63
CA THR A 185 -40.93 -25.36 10.01
C THR A 185 -41.87 -24.50 9.15
N PRO A 186 -42.63 -25.09 8.20
CA PRO A 186 -43.60 -24.35 7.39
C PRO A 186 -44.66 -23.60 8.21
N ASP A 187 -44.96 -24.10 9.41
CA ASP A 187 -45.95 -23.54 10.31
C ASP A 187 -45.47 -22.26 11.02
N PHE A 188 -44.18 -21.91 10.91
CA PHE A 188 -43.59 -20.72 11.53
C PHE A 188 -44.31 -19.42 11.13
N ALA A 189 -44.81 -19.32 9.89
CA ALA A 189 -45.53 -18.14 9.43
C ALA A 189 -46.88 -17.92 10.15
N ASN A 190 -47.53 -18.98 10.62
CA ASN A 190 -48.89 -18.95 11.18
C ASN A 190 -48.96 -19.39 12.66
N GLY A 191 -47.84 -19.84 13.23
CA GLY A 191 -47.79 -20.55 14.50
C GLY A 191 -47.67 -19.66 15.75
N PRO A 192 -48.14 -20.15 16.92
CA PRO A 192 -48.03 -19.49 18.20
C PRO A 192 -46.58 -19.52 18.73
N GLU A 193 -46.34 -18.83 19.85
CA GLU A 193 -45.05 -18.69 20.54
C GLU A 193 -44.06 -19.84 20.29
N TRP A 194 -42.98 -19.54 19.56
CA TRP A 194 -41.87 -20.46 19.43
C TRP A 194 -41.01 -20.39 20.69
N THR A 195 -40.55 -21.56 21.13
CA THR A 195 -39.49 -21.66 22.13
C THR A 195 -38.21 -22.03 21.41
N THR A 196 -37.17 -21.21 21.55
CA THR A 196 -35.82 -21.66 21.18
C THR A 196 -35.46 -22.77 22.14
N ALA A 197 -35.09 -23.95 21.63
CA ALA A 197 -34.59 -24.99 22.50
C ALA A 197 -33.42 -24.41 23.33
N GLU A 198 -33.57 -24.44 24.66
CA GLU A 198 -32.58 -23.92 25.64
C GLU A 198 -31.18 -24.56 25.48
N SER A 199 -31.07 -25.60 24.66
CA SER A 199 -29.84 -26.35 24.36
C SER A 199 -28.95 -25.71 23.29
N GLN A 200 -29.29 -24.54 22.75
CA GLN A 200 -28.36 -23.77 21.92
C GLN A 200 -27.56 -22.81 22.79
N ASP A 201 -26.24 -22.97 22.84
CA ASP A 201 -25.32 -22.16 23.66
C ASP A 201 -25.53 -20.64 23.51
N LEU A 202 -26.02 -20.18 22.35
CA LEU A 202 -26.42 -18.79 22.04
C LEU A 202 -27.59 -18.26 22.91
N PHE A 203 -28.46 -19.15 23.40
CA PHE A 203 -29.67 -18.85 24.18
C PHE A 203 -29.63 -19.46 25.59
N ALA A 204 -28.54 -20.16 25.95
CA ALA A 204 -28.38 -20.81 27.24
C ALA A 204 -28.32 -19.83 28.44
N SER A 205 -28.16 -18.52 28.19
CA SER A 205 -28.24 -17.48 29.22
C SER A 205 -29.32 -16.44 28.87
N PRO A 206 -30.54 -16.56 29.44
CA PRO A 206 -31.68 -15.69 29.13
C PRO A 206 -31.52 -14.23 29.61
N ALA A 207 -30.37 -13.87 30.19
CA ALA A 207 -30.09 -12.55 30.76
C ALA A 207 -29.13 -11.69 29.92
N ASN A 208 -28.80 -12.10 28.68
CA ASN A 208 -27.84 -11.39 27.84
C ASN A 208 -28.54 -10.52 26.78
N GLU A 209 -28.09 -9.28 26.58
CA GLU A 209 -28.67 -8.32 25.61
C GLU A 209 -28.73 -8.89 24.17
N THR A 210 -27.80 -9.77 23.83
CA THR A 210 -27.71 -10.47 22.54
C THR A 210 -28.92 -11.37 22.28
N THR A 211 -29.38 -12.11 23.29
CA THR A 211 -30.54 -13.00 23.20
C THR A 211 -31.82 -12.23 22.87
N THR A 212 -32.01 -11.05 23.48
CA THR A 212 -33.13 -10.16 23.16
C THR A 212 -33.06 -9.67 21.72
N ARG A 213 -31.87 -9.26 21.25
CA ARG A 213 -31.66 -8.80 19.87
C ARG A 213 -31.98 -9.89 18.84
N TYR A 214 -31.52 -11.13 19.03
CA TYR A 214 -31.86 -12.22 18.13
C TYR A 214 -33.35 -12.53 18.13
N ARG A 215 -33.99 -12.49 19.30
CA ARG A 215 -35.44 -12.72 19.41
C ARG A 215 -36.24 -11.67 18.63
N GLU A 216 -35.89 -10.40 18.74
CA GLU A 216 -36.50 -9.32 17.95
C GLU A 216 -36.29 -9.51 16.45
N MET A 217 -35.09 -9.92 16.02
CA MET A 217 -34.81 -10.19 14.60
C MET A 217 -35.65 -11.36 14.07
N ILE A 218 -35.78 -12.45 14.82
CA ILE A 218 -36.56 -13.64 14.42
C ILE A 218 -38.05 -13.29 14.33
N LEU A 219 -38.58 -12.52 15.29
CA LEU A 219 -39.97 -12.03 15.24
C LEU A 219 -40.20 -11.15 14.00
N GLY A 220 -39.25 -10.27 13.68
CA GLY A 220 -39.30 -9.46 12.47
C GLY A 220 -39.31 -10.31 11.19
N LEU A 221 -38.53 -11.41 11.15
CA LEU A 221 -38.54 -12.35 10.02
C LEU A 221 -39.85 -13.13 9.92
N GLN A 222 -40.44 -13.52 11.05
CA GLN A 222 -41.74 -14.18 11.10
C GLN A 222 -42.82 -13.30 10.49
N GLN A 223 -42.86 -12.02 10.87
CA GLN A 223 -43.81 -11.05 10.33
C GLN A 223 -43.63 -10.85 8.81
N LYS A 224 -42.38 -10.72 8.34
CA LYS A 224 -42.08 -10.61 6.91
C LYS A 224 -42.46 -11.87 6.13
N MET A 225 -42.28 -13.05 6.71
CA MET A 225 -42.70 -14.31 6.11
C MET A 225 -44.23 -14.36 5.97
N HIS A 226 -44.97 -13.98 7.02
CA HIS A 226 -46.43 -13.91 7.01
C HIS A 226 -46.96 -12.90 5.97
N HIS A 227 -46.30 -11.75 5.81
CA HIS A 227 -46.66 -10.74 4.80
C HIS A 227 -46.13 -11.04 3.38
N HIS A 228 -45.44 -12.17 3.17
CA HIS A 228 -44.85 -12.54 1.88
C HIS A 228 -43.84 -11.49 1.35
N GLU A 229 -43.14 -10.81 2.26
CA GLU A 229 -42.10 -9.81 1.93
C GLU A 229 -40.71 -10.44 1.76
N LEU A 230 -40.58 -11.74 2.04
CA LEU A 230 -39.34 -12.49 1.88
C LEU A 230 -39.21 -13.03 0.45
N GLU A 231 -38.00 -12.94 -0.10
CA GLU A 231 -37.66 -13.56 -1.39
C GLU A 231 -37.49 -15.06 -1.21
N HIS A 232 -38.26 -15.84 -1.98
CA HIS A 232 -38.10 -17.29 -1.99
C HIS A 232 -36.95 -17.71 -2.90
N LEU A 233 -35.94 -18.37 -2.32
CA LEU A 233 -34.79 -18.92 -3.06
C LEU A 233 -34.89 -20.44 -3.12
N SER A 234 -34.54 -21.04 -4.28
CA SER A 234 -34.30 -22.48 -4.34
C SER A 234 -33.05 -22.85 -3.55
N VAL A 235 -32.94 -24.11 -3.14
CA VAL A 235 -31.83 -24.60 -2.31
C VAL A 235 -30.47 -24.30 -2.94
N ASP A 236 -30.30 -24.57 -4.24
CA ASP A 236 -29.03 -24.34 -4.94
C ASP A 236 -28.65 -22.85 -4.98
N VAL A 237 -29.64 -21.98 -5.23
CA VAL A 237 -29.42 -20.52 -5.27
C VAL A 237 -29.13 -19.97 -3.88
N CYS A 238 -29.81 -20.48 -2.85
CA CYS A 238 -29.57 -20.10 -1.46
C CYS A 238 -28.15 -20.48 -1.03
N GLN A 239 -27.71 -21.70 -1.34
CA GLN A 239 -26.34 -22.13 -1.04
C GLN A 239 -25.32 -21.25 -1.75
N GLN A 240 -25.48 -20.98 -3.05
CA GLN A 240 -24.56 -20.10 -3.77
C GLN A 240 -24.54 -18.65 -3.24
N ALA A 241 -25.66 -18.16 -2.70
CA ALA A 241 -25.78 -16.80 -2.21
C ALA A 241 -25.21 -16.60 -0.79
N TYR A 242 -25.29 -17.62 0.07
CA TYR A 242 -24.87 -17.53 1.48
C TYR A 242 -23.58 -18.28 1.80
N PHE A 243 -23.13 -19.18 0.93
CA PHE A 243 -21.87 -19.92 1.09
C PHE A 243 -20.68 -19.17 0.44
N THR A 244 -20.63 -17.86 0.66
CA THR A 244 -19.55 -16.97 0.21
C THR A 244 -18.93 -16.25 1.41
N SER A 245 -17.67 -15.85 1.30
CA SER A 245 -16.99 -15.11 2.36
C SER A 245 -17.46 -13.66 2.52
N VAL A 246 -18.21 -13.14 1.54
CA VAL A 246 -18.72 -11.76 1.52
C VAL A 246 -20.17 -11.77 1.03
N ILE A 247 -21.05 -11.17 1.83
CA ILE A 247 -22.49 -11.15 1.61
C ILE A 247 -22.98 -9.69 1.65
N PRO A 248 -22.77 -8.92 0.57
CA PRO A 248 -23.07 -7.49 0.57
C PRO A 248 -24.55 -7.19 0.33
N ASN A 249 -25.26 -8.07 -0.40
CA ASN A 249 -26.61 -7.83 -0.92
C ASN A 249 -27.68 -8.74 -0.32
N ARG A 250 -27.33 -9.54 0.69
CA ARG A 250 -28.26 -10.42 1.40
C ARG A 250 -28.23 -10.10 2.89
N SER A 251 -29.25 -10.56 3.62
CA SER A 251 -29.44 -10.32 5.05
C SER A 251 -29.84 -11.65 5.70
N ASN A 252 -30.61 -11.65 6.78
CA ASN A 252 -31.02 -12.87 7.48
C ASN A 252 -31.78 -13.83 6.56
N VAL A 253 -31.63 -15.13 6.81
CA VAL A 253 -32.20 -16.21 5.99
C VAL A 253 -33.03 -17.18 6.85
N LEU A 254 -34.21 -17.55 6.34
CA LEU A 254 -35.02 -18.62 6.91
C LEU A 254 -34.84 -19.88 6.07
N LEU A 255 -34.44 -20.98 6.71
CA LEU A 255 -34.30 -22.29 6.09
C LEU A 255 -35.54 -23.12 6.44
N VAL A 256 -36.43 -23.31 5.48
CA VAL A 256 -37.68 -24.05 5.71
C VAL A 256 -37.41 -25.56 5.60
N VAL A 257 -37.62 -26.28 6.70
CA VAL A 257 -37.43 -27.73 6.78
C VAL A 257 -38.78 -28.44 6.76
N GLY A 258 -39.03 -29.25 5.72
CA GLY A 258 -40.33 -29.86 5.47
C GLY A 258 -40.75 -30.96 6.46
N ASP A 259 -39.80 -31.79 6.90
CA ASP A 259 -40.05 -32.91 7.82
C ASP A 259 -39.14 -32.80 9.04
N SER A 260 -39.59 -32.03 10.03
CA SER A 260 -38.97 -32.05 11.35
C SER A 260 -39.98 -32.55 12.37
N SER A 261 -39.62 -33.57 13.14
CA SER A 261 -40.32 -33.97 14.36
C SER A 261 -40.09 -32.98 15.51
N ALA A 262 -39.78 -31.73 15.17
CA ALA A 262 -39.44 -30.69 16.11
C ALA A 262 -40.70 -30.22 16.86
N THR A 263 -40.59 -30.10 18.18
CA THR A 263 -41.67 -29.61 19.04
C THR A 263 -41.88 -28.09 18.95
N SER A 264 -40.97 -27.36 18.30
CA SER A 264 -41.02 -25.91 18.13
C SER A 264 -40.88 -25.52 16.65
N PRO A 265 -41.57 -24.46 16.18
CA PRO A 265 -41.43 -23.95 14.82
C PRO A 265 -40.01 -23.46 14.47
N VAL A 266 -39.20 -23.11 15.47
CA VAL A 266 -37.78 -22.76 15.30
C VAL A 266 -36.94 -23.97 15.71
N VAL A 267 -36.23 -24.54 14.73
CA VAL A 267 -35.46 -25.79 14.90
C VAL A 267 -34.01 -25.49 15.29
N ALA A 268 -33.38 -24.52 14.63
CA ALA A 268 -32.01 -24.14 14.93
C ALA A 268 -31.69 -22.71 14.46
N ILE A 269 -30.74 -22.08 15.14
CA ILE A 269 -30.26 -20.74 14.83
C ILE A 269 -28.73 -20.79 14.69
N TRP A 270 -28.23 -20.19 13.62
CA TRP A 270 -26.81 -19.95 13.41
C TRP A 270 -26.59 -18.46 13.18
N ASP A 271 -25.64 -17.89 13.91
CA ASP A 271 -25.14 -16.55 13.64
C ASP A 271 -23.81 -16.65 12.91
N ASN A 272 -23.71 -16.02 11.74
CA ASN A 272 -22.45 -15.89 11.04
C ASN A 272 -21.74 -14.64 11.58
N GLN A 273 -21.16 -14.75 12.77
CA GLN A 273 -20.25 -13.74 13.26
C GLN A 273 -18.91 -13.92 12.56
N TYR A 274 -18.39 -12.83 11.99
CA TYR A 274 -16.98 -12.76 11.66
C TYR A 274 -16.19 -12.80 12.97
N ILE A 275 -15.78 -13.99 13.40
CA ILE A 275 -14.81 -14.13 14.49
C ILE A 275 -13.51 -13.56 13.94
N ALA A 276 -13.16 -12.35 14.37
CA ALA A 276 -11.80 -11.86 14.20
C ALA A 276 -10.91 -12.88 14.91
N ASP A 277 -10.08 -13.59 14.15
CA ASP A 277 -9.05 -14.46 14.69
C ASP A 277 -8.07 -13.55 15.45
N ASP A 278 -8.36 -13.26 16.71
CA ASP A 278 -7.45 -12.63 17.64
C ASP A 278 -6.34 -13.66 17.89
N GLY A 279 -5.34 -13.67 17.01
CA GLY A 279 -4.30 -14.69 16.84
C GLY A 279 -3.52 -15.06 18.10
N TYR A 280 -4.17 -15.76 19.03
CA TYR A 280 -3.61 -16.48 20.15
C TYR A 280 -3.68 -17.98 19.83
N THR A 281 -2.76 -18.42 18.97
CA THR A 281 -2.22 -19.79 18.97
C THR A 281 -0.72 -19.72 18.76
#